data_AF-A0AAP3XSV3-F1
#
_entry.id   AF-A0AAP3XSV3-F1
#
_cell.length_a   1.000
_cell.length_b   1.000
_cell.length_c   1.000
_cell.angle_alpha   90.00
_cell.angle_beta   90.00
_cell.angle_gamma   90.00
#
_symmetry.space_group_name_H-M   'P 1'
#
loop_
_entity.id
_entity.type
_entity.pdbx_description
1 polymer ?
#
loop_
_entity_poly.entity_id
_entity_poly.type
_entity_poly.pdbx_seq_one_letter_code
_entity_poly.pdbx_strand_id
1 'polypeptide(L)' 'MPYRTFIEVQQPQSLFVFRMKTGPYAALFEADGGAWKVEAMDTIRAYLLTALEDEIKAGKIVLIA' A
#
# COMPACT_ATOMS: atom_id res chain seq x y z
N MET A 1 6.86 1.45 11.10
CA MET A 1 5.89 1.35 9.99
C MET A 1 5.60 -0.13 9.77
N PRO A 2 4.35 -0.56 9.49
CA PRO A 2 4.08 -1.97 9.19
C PRO A 2 4.94 -2.43 8.00
N TYR A 3 5.53 -3.63 8.09
CA TYR A 3 6.27 -4.21 6.97
C TYR A 3 5.29 -4.57 5.86
N ARG A 4 5.60 -4.14 4.64
CA ARG A 4 4.79 -4.33 3.44
C ARG A 4 5.68 -4.78 2.28
N THR A 5 5.06 -5.29 1.22
CA THR A 5 5.73 -5.59 -0.06
C THR A 5 6.11 -4.29 -0.78
N PHE A 6 6.99 -4.38 -1.78
CA PHE A 6 7.53 -3.23 -2.52
C PHE A 6 8.31 -2.24 -1.63
N ILE A 7 9.38 -2.72 -0.99
CA ILE A 7 10.22 -1.92 -0.07
C ILE A 7 10.97 -0.77 -0.78
N GLU A 8 11.01 -0.81 -2.11
CA GLU A 8 11.65 0.17 -2.99
C GLU A 8 10.88 1.49 -3.04
N VAL A 9 9.60 1.49 -2.66
CA VAL A 9 8.75 2.69 -2.67
C VAL A 9 8.43 3.17 -1.26
N GLN A 10 8.17 4.47 -1.15
CA GLN A 10 7.69 5.06 0.09
C GLN A 10 6.33 4.45 0.44
N GLN A 11 6.26 3.80 1.59
CA GLN A 11 5.03 3.16 2.04
C GLN A 11 4.06 4.24 2.58
N PRO A 12 2.76 4.11 2.33
CA PRO A 12 1.78 5.04 2.87
C PRO A 12 1.61 4.82 4.37
N GLN A 13 1.32 5.91 5.08
CA GLN A 13 0.92 5.80 6.48
C GLN A 13 -0.45 5.13 6.57
N SER A 14 -0.63 4.28 7.59
CA SER A 14 -1.91 3.62 7.84
C SER A 14 -2.39 4.02 9.23
N LEU A 15 -3.54 4.68 9.28
CA LEU A 15 -4.12 5.12 10.54
C LEU A 15 -4.88 3.97 11.18
N PHE A 16 -4.60 3.74 12.46
CA PHE A 16 -5.28 2.71 13.24
C PHE A 16 -5.81 3.27 14.56
N VAL A 17 -6.98 2.81 14.96
CA VAL A 17 -7.56 3.02 16.30
C VAL A 17 -7.31 1.77 17.13
N PHE A 18 -6.57 1.93 18.22
CA PHE A 18 -6.40 0.89 19.22
C PHE A 18 -7.52 1.02 20.27
N ARG A 19 -8.32 -0.05 20.46
CA ARG A 19 -9.40 -0.09 21.46
C ARG A 19 -9.09 -1.15 22.52
N MET A 20 -9.33 -0.80 23.77
CA MET A 20 -9.20 -1.70 24.92
C MET A 20 -10.58 -1.91 25.58
N LYS A 21 -10.80 -3.10 26.13
CA LYS A 21 -11.90 -3.42 27.05
C LYS A 21 -11.32 -3.77 28.42
N THR A 22 -12.16 -3.85 29.44
CA THR A 22 -11.76 -4.34 30.77
C THR A 22 -11.12 -5.73 30.67
N GLY A 23 -9.99 -5.94 31.34
CA GLY A 23 -9.19 -7.16 31.22
C GLY A 23 -8.18 -7.11 30.06
N PRO A 24 -7.61 -8.24 29.63
CA PRO A 24 -6.54 -8.29 28.61
C PRO A 24 -7.05 -8.19 27.16
N TYR A 25 -8.27 -7.67 26.94
CA TYR A 25 -8.87 -7.61 25.62
C TYR A 25 -8.60 -6.28 24.93
N ALA A 26 -7.89 -6.34 23.80
CA ALA A 26 -7.65 -5.20 22.95
C ALA A 26 -7.73 -5.59 21.47
N ALA A 27 -8.00 -4.60 20.61
CA ALA A 27 -8.05 -4.78 19.17
C ALA A 27 -7.60 -3.51 18.45
N LEU A 28 -7.08 -3.67 17.24
CA LEU A 28 -6.66 -2.60 16.35
C LEU A 28 -7.63 -2.54 15.16
N PHE A 29 -8.09 -1.34 14.81
CA PHE A 29 -9.05 -1.12 13.72
C PHE A 29 -8.48 -0.11 12.72
N GLU A 30 -8.62 -0.36 11.41
CA GLU A 30 -8.31 0.63 10.38
C GLU A 30 -9.19 1.88 10.57
N ALA A 31 -8.57 3.06 10.55
CA ALA A 31 -9.24 4.32 10.88
C ALA A 31 -9.51 5.20 9.66
N ASP A 32 -8.91 4.89 8.52
CA ASP A 32 -8.93 5.68 7.29
C ASP A 32 -9.84 5.07 6.20
N GLY A 33 -10.63 4.06 6.54
CA GLY A 33 -11.49 3.35 5.58
C GLY A 33 -10.72 2.65 4.46
N GLY A 34 -9.41 2.40 4.63
CA GLY A 34 -8.57 1.79 3.60
C GLY A 34 -8.02 2.77 2.58
N ALA A 35 -8.06 4.08 2.84
CA ALA A 35 -7.43 5.09 1.97
C ALA A 35 -5.95 4.78 1.69
N TRP A 36 -5.22 4.27 2.68
CA TRP A 36 -3.83 3.83 2.51
C TRP A 36 -3.64 2.78 1.40
N LYS A 37 -4.67 1.98 1.07
CA LYS A 37 -4.59 0.94 0.02
C LYS A 37 -4.54 1.57 -1.36
N VAL A 38 -5.32 2.62 -1.58
CA VAL A 38 -5.34 3.37 -2.84
C VAL A 38 -4.00 4.08 -3.03
N GLU A 39 -3.51 4.76 -2.00
CA GLU A 39 -2.19 5.41 -2.04
C GLU A 39 -1.06 4.41 -2.31
N ALA A 40 -1.12 3.21 -1.71
CA ALA A 40 -0.16 2.13 -1.98
C ALA A 40 -0.21 1.69 -3.46
N MET A 41 -1.41 1.45 -4.00
CA MET A 41 -1.59 1.04 -5.40
C MET A 41 -1.05 2.10 -6.37
N ASP A 42 -1.36 3.37 -6.13
CA ASP A 42 -0.88 4.47 -6.96
C ASP A 42 0.64 4.60 -6.93
N THR A 43 1.24 4.47 -5.75
CA THR A 43 2.70 4.54 -5.56
C THR A 43 3.40 3.38 -6.27
N ILE A 44 2.90 2.15 -6.11
CA ILE A 44 3.45 0.97 -6.77
C ILE A 44 3.28 1.09 -8.28
N ARG A 45 2.12 1.57 -8.76
CA ARG A 45 1.86 1.79 -10.18
C ARG A 45 2.85 2.78 -10.79
N ALA A 46 3.10 3.90 -10.11
CA ALA A 46 4.06 4.91 -10.57
C ALA A 46 5.48 4.30 -10.66
N TYR A 47 5.88 3.54 -9.64
CA TYR A 47 7.18 2.85 -9.65
C TYR A 47 7.30 1.86 -10.81
N LEU A 48 6.29 1.02 -11.03
CA LEU A 48 6.32 0.03 -12.11
C LEU A 48 6.28 0.67 -13.51
N LEU A 49 5.58 1.79 -13.68
CA LEU A 49 5.58 2.54 -14.95
C LEU A 49 6.99 3.01 -15.33
N THR A 50 7.77 3.47 -14.36
CA THR A 50 9.16 3.89 -14.58
C THR A 50 10.10 2.69 -14.70
N ALA A 51 9.97 1.69 -13.83
CA ALA A 51 10.86 0.54 -13.79
C ALA A 51 10.72 -0.39 -15.02
N LEU A 52 9.55 -0.42 -15.66
CA LEU A 52 9.25 -1.31 -16.80
C LEU A 52 8.92 -0.53 -18.09
N GLU A 53 9.42 0.70 -18.20
CA GLU A 53 9.08 1.62 -19.31
C GLU A 53 9.39 1.01 -20.68
N ASP A 54 10.54 0.35 -20.81
CA ASP A 54 11.00 -0.25 -22.07
C ASP A 54 10.15 -1.45 -22.47
N GLU A 55 9.76 -2.30 -21.53
CA GLU A 55 8.89 -3.45 -21.76
C GLU A 55 7.47 -3.03 -22.14
N ILE A 56 6.97 -1.94 -21.56
CA ILE A 56 5.68 -1.34 -21.91
C ILE A 56 5.74 -0.77 -23.33
N LYS A 57 6.79 -0.02 -23.68
CA LYS A 57 7.00 0.52 -25.03
C LYS A 57 7.15 -0.58 -26.08
N ALA A 58 7.80 -1.69 -25.72
CA ALA A 58 7.92 -2.88 -26.56
C ALA A 58 6.63 -3.71 -26.65
N GLY A 59 5.56 -3.32 -25.94
CA GLY A 59 4.27 -4.02 -25.93
C GLY A 59 4.30 -5.39 -25.25
N LYS A 60 5.33 -5.69 -24.45
CA LYS A 60 5.49 -6.97 -23.75
C LYS A 60 4.70 -7.03 -22.46
N ILE A 61 4.47 -5.88 -21.83
CA ILE A 61 3.82 -5.76 -20.52
C ILE A 61 2.68 -4.73 -20.62
N VAL A 62 1.56 -5.05 -19.99
CA VAL A 62 0.45 -4.12 -19.75
C VAL A 62 0.21 -4.07 -18.25
N LEU A 63 0.27 -2.86 -17.67
CA LEU A 63 -0.08 -2.64 -16.28
C LEU A 63 -1.59 -2.50 -16.13
N ILE A 64 -2.20 -3.44 -15.44
CA ILE A 64 -3.59 -3.35 -14.98
C ILE A 64 -3.59 -2.86 -13.53
N ALA A 65 -4.32 -1.79 -13.27
CA ALA A 65 -4.55 -1.26 -11.93
C ALA A 65 -5.85 -1.83 -11.39
#